data_AF-A0AAE9L0N0-F1
#
_entry.id   AF-A0AAE9L0N0-F1
#
_cell.length_a   1.000
_cell.length_b   1.000
_cell.length_c   1.000
_cell.angle_alpha   90.00
_cell.angle_beta   90.00
_cell.angle_gamma   90.00
#
_symmetry.space_group_name_H-M   'P 1'
#
loop_
_entity.id
_entity.type
_entity.pdbx_description
1 polymer ?
#
loop_
_entity_poly.entity_id
_entity_poly.type
_entity_poly.pdbx_seq_one_letter_code
_entity_poly.pdbx_strand_id
1 'polypeptide(L)' 'MKINEVEGKIAQIELDCEELLTLNAALNEICNGIDVHEFETRIGTSRAVAEKLMAEIQMVLDQIPKS' A
#
# COMPACT_ATOMS: atom_id res chain seq x y z
N MET A 1 -4.63 -0.56 -13.10
CA MET A 1 -5.04 0.48 -12.14
C MET A 1 -5.97 1.40 -12.86
N LYS A 2 -7.14 1.64 -12.28
CA LYS A 2 -8.14 2.58 -12.79
C LYS A 2 -8.62 3.47 -11.65
N ILE A 3 -8.77 4.77 -11.91
CA ILE A 3 -9.37 5.70 -10.96
C ILE A 3 -10.87 5.73 -11.24
N ASN A 4 -11.68 5.44 -10.22
CA ASN A 4 -13.14 5.41 -10.33
C ASN A 4 -13.75 6.76 -9.92
N GLU A 5 -13.33 7.33 -8.79
CA GLU A 5 -13.86 8.58 -8.24
C GLU A 5 -12.78 9.35 -7.46
N VAL A 6 -12.86 10.68 -7.46
CA VAL A 6 -12.07 11.55 -6.59
C VAL A 6 -13.00 12.55 -5.92
N GLU A 7 -13.11 12.47 -4.60
CA GLU A 7 -13.92 13.38 -3.78
C GLU A 7 -13.06 14.00 -2.68
N GLY A 8 -12.79 15.30 -2.79
CA GLY A 8 -11.96 16.02 -1.82
C GLY A 8 -10.56 15.44 -1.68
N LYS A 9 -10.27 14.80 -0.53
CA LYS A 9 -8.98 14.16 -0.20
C LYS A 9 -8.99 12.63 -0.37
N ILE A 10 -10.07 12.07 -0.91
CA ILE A 10 -10.26 10.63 -1.04
C ILE A 10 -10.34 10.28 -2.52
N ALA A 11 -9.63 9.22 -2.92
CA ALA A 11 -9.73 8.65 -4.25
C ALA A 11 -10.14 7.17 -4.14
N GLN A 12 -11.08 6.75 -4.98
CA GLN A 12 -11.41 5.34 -5.17
C GLN A 12 -10.67 4.83 -6.39
N ILE A 13 -9.84 3.80 -6.21
CA ILE A 13 -9.09 3.15 -7.29
C ILE A 13 -9.42 1.66 -7.35
N GLU A 14 -9.38 1.12 -8.55
CA GLU A 14 -9.45 -0.31 -8.84
C GLU A 14 -8.06 -0.79 -9.22
N LEU A 15 -7.61 -1.84 -8.54
CA LEU A 15 -6.34 -2.52 -8.77
C LEU A 15 -6.66 -3.99 -9.08
N ASP A 16 -5.95 -4.56 -10.04
CA ASP A 16 -5.98 -6.00 -10.23
C ASP A 16 -5.10 -6.72 -9.18
N CYS A 17 -5.11 -8.06 -9.21
CA CYS A 17 -4.34 -8.87 -8.27
C CYS A 17 -2.82 -8.64 -8.37
N GLU A 18 -2.29 -8.50 -9.59
CA GLU A 18 -0.84 -8.32 -9.80
C GLU A 18 -0.39 -6.93 -9.31
N GLU A 19 -1.20 -5.91 -9.54
CA GLU A 19 -0.96 -4.56 -9.04
C GLU A 19 -1.03 -4.50 -7.52
N LEU A 20 -2.00 -5.18 -6.91
CA LEU A 20 -2.13 -5.25 -5.46
C LEU A 20 -0.95 -6.00 -4.82
N LEU A 21 -0.50 -7.09 -5.44
CA LEU A 21 0.73 -7.81 -5.04
C LEU A 21 1.97 -6.91 -5.15
N THR A 22 2.09 -6.16 -6.25
CA THR A 22 3.20 -5.23 -6.48
C THR A 22 3.22 -4.12 -5.42
N LEU A 23 2.05 -3.55 -5.10
CA LEU A 23 1.93 -2.51 -4.07
C LEU A 23 2.29 -3.05 -2.69
N ASN A 24 1.82 -4.25 -2.34
CA ASN A 24 2.16 -4.90 -1.08
C ASN A 24 3.67 -5.15 -0.94
N ALA A 25 4.29 -5.69 -1.98
CA ALA A 25 5.73 -5.93 -2.01
C ALA A 25 6.54 -4.63 -1.90
N ALA A 26 6.14 -3.57 -2.62
CA ALA A 26 6.79 -2.28 -2.55
C ALA A 26 6.71 -1.67 -1.13
N LEU A 27 5.54 -1.74 -0.49
CA LEU A 27 5.38 -1.27 0.89
C LEU A 27 6.23 -2.09 1.87
N ASN A 28 6.32 -3.41 1.68
CA ASN A 28 7.17 -4.27 2.49
C ASN A 28 8.65 -3.88 2.37
N GLU A 29 9.14 -3.67 1.15
CA GLU A 29 10.53 -3.24 0.93
C GLU A 29 10.79 -1.85 1.51
N ILE A 30 9.85 -0.92 1.38
CA ILE A 30 9.97 0.41 1.98
C ILE A 30 10.04 0.31 3.51
N CYS A 31 9.13 -0.44 4.14
CA CYS A 31 9.06 -0.61 5.59
C CYS A 31 10.33 -1.25 6.18
N ASN A 32 10.99 -2.12 5.43
CA ASN A 32 12.20 -2.82 5.88
C ASN A 32 13.52 -2.18 5.40
N GLY A 33 13.49 -1.39 4.32
CA GLY A 33 14.67 -0.87 3.64
C GLY A 33 15.05 0.58 4.00
N ILE A 34 14.22 1.31 4.75
CA ILE A 34 14.47 2.71 5.13
C ILE A 34 14.63 2.84 6.64
N ASP A 35 15.65 3.60 7.08
CA ASP A 35 15.84 3.93 8.49
C ASP A 35 14.63 4.72 9.02
N VAL A 36 14.18 4.38 10.23
CA VAL A 36 13.02 4.99 10.89
C VAL A 36 13.14 6.52 10.97
N HIS A 37 14.33 7.07 11.17
CA HIS A 37 14.54 8.51 11.31
C HIS A 37 14.37 9.27 9.98
N GLU A 38 14.59 8.62 8.84
CA GLU A 38 14.42 9.22 7.52
C GLU A 38 13.05 8.89 6.89
N PHE A 39 12.32 7.93 7.47
CA PHE A 39 11.16 7.31 6.86
C PHE A 39 10.09 8.34 6.47
N GLU A 40 9.69 9.16 7.42
CA GLU A 40 8.63 10.16 7.20
C GLU A 40 9.03 11.21 6.17
N THR A 41 10.29 11.64 6.17
CA THR A 41 10.80 12.61 5.18
C THR A 41 10.85 12.02 3.77
N ARG A 42 11.18 10.73 3.63
CA ARG A 42 11.33 10.09 2.31
C ARG A 42 10.02 9.56 1.73
N ILE A 43 9.12 9.08 2.58
CA ILE A 43 7.86 8.44 2.16
C ILE A 43 6.67 9.39 2.28
N GLY A 44 6.77 10.43 3.12
CA GLY A 44 5.69 11.39 3.35
C GLY A 44 4.61 10.87 4.31
N THR A 45 4.88 9.78 5.03
CA THR A 45 4.01 9.23 6.06
C THR A 45 4.82 8.52 7.14
N SER A 46 4.25 8.35 8.32
CA SER A 46 4.93 7.60 9.39
C SER A 46 5.00 6.11 9.05
N ARG A 47 6.03 5.43 9.56
CA ARG A 47 6.20 3.99 9.38
C ARG A 47 4.97 3.19 9.82
N ALA A 48 4.36 3.56 10.94
CA ALA A 48 3.16 2.90 11.45
C ALA A 48 1.97 3.00 10.49
N VAL A 49 1.81 4.12 9.77
CA VAL A 49 0.75 4.28 8.77
C VAL A 49 1.03 3.41 7.54
N ALA A 50 2.28 3.35 7.08
CA ALA A 50 2.67 2.49 5.96
C ALA A 50 2.50 1.00 6.29
N GLU A 51 2.90 0.57 7.49
CA GLU A 51 2.72 -0.81 7.98
C GLU A 51 1.23 -1.17 8.08
N LYS A 52 0.40 -0.25 8.57
CA LYS A 52 -1.05 -0.44 8.63
C LYS A 52 -1.65 -0.61 7.23
N LEU A 53 -1.27 0.24 6.27
CA LEU A 53 -1.75 0.15 4.88
C LEU A 53 -1.34 -1.18 4.25
N MET A 54 -0.10 -1.61 4.46
CA MET A 54 0.40 -2.91 3.98
C MET A 54 -0.41 -4.06 4.57
N ALA A 55 -0.72 -4.03 5.87
CA ALA A 55 -1.54 -5.06 6.51
C ALA A 55 -2.96 -5.13 5.93
N GLU A 56 -3.60 -3.98 5.68
CA GLU A 56 -4.91 -3.91 5.03
C GLU A 56 -4.87 -4.50 3.60
N ILE A 57 -3.83 -4.21 2.83
CA ILE A 57 -3.62 -4.78 1.49
C ILE A 57 -3.41 -6.29 1.56
N GLN A 58 -2.58 -6.78 2.49
CA GLN A 58 -2.36 -8.22 2.68
C GLN A 58 -3.66 -8.95 3.02
N MET A 59 -4.51 -8.37 3.86
CA MET A 59 -5.83 -8.94 4.19
C MET A 59 -6.75 -9.05 2.97
N VAL A 60 -6.67 -8.10 2.03
CA VAL A 60 -7.43 -8.18 0.77
C VAL A 60 -6.84 -9.28 -0.13
N LEU A 61 -5.52 -9.35 -0.27
CA LEU A 61 -4.83 -10.39 -1.04
C LEU A 61 -5.17 -11.81 -0.54
N ASP A 62 -5.27 -12.00 0.78
CA ASP A 62 -5.60 -13.29 1.38
C ASP A 62 -7.02 -13.77 1.04
N GLN A 63 -7.92 -12.86 0.63
CA GLN A 63 -9.27 -13.17 0.19
C GLN A 63 -9.35 -13.46 -1.32
N ILE A 64 -8.32 -13.12 -2.09
CA ILE A 64 -8.27 -13.40 -3.52
C ILE A 64 -7.89 -14.88 -3.72
N PRO A 65 -8.73 -15.68 -4.41
CA PRO A 65 -8.41 -17.07 -4.68
C PRO A 65 -7.09 -17.18 -5.45
N LYS A 66 -6.15 -17.99 -4.93
CA LYS A 66 -4.95 -18.36 -5.67
C LYS A 66 -5.39 -19.22 -6.86
N SER A 67 -5.05 -18.78 -8.07
CA SER A 67 -5.31 -19.51 -9.32
C SER A 67 -4.48 -20.79 -9.41
#